data_AF-A0A820G273-F1
#
_entry.id   AF-A0A820G273-F1
#
_cell.length_a   1.000
_cell.length_b   1.000
_cell.length_c   1.000
_cell.angle_alpha   90.00
_cell.angle_beta   90.00
_cell.angle_gamma   90.00
#
_symmetry.space_group_name_H-M   'P 1'
#
loop_
_entity.id
_entity.type
_entity.pdbx_description
1 polymer ?
#
loop_
_entity_poly.entity_id
_entity_poly.type
_entity_poly.pdbx_seq_one_letter_code
_entity_poly.pdbx_strand_id
1 'polypeptide(L)'
;MGVFSARGQWISFADADGVTQFSDLAKVEKRALEAMKRSAFRTLLMYAFHFEVWLFAVKSIRDTQCGFKLFSRESVRKIFPQMHVERWAFDVERLYITEKLNIPIFEVDVNWQEIPGSKLDPFTASFQKGIDILAIWIRYLFGIWKIQYQNQ
;
A
#
# COMPACT_ATOMS: atom_id res chain seq x y z
N MET A 1 -6.31 -3.77 14.90
CA MET A 1 -7.56 -4.00 14.12
C MET A 1 -8.63 -2.93 14.38
N GLY A 2 -8.40 -1.67 13.99
CA GLY A 2 -9.44 -0.61 14.06
C GLY A 2 -10.57 -0.79 13.03
N VAL A 3 -10.29 -1.51 11.94
CA VAL A 3 -11.21 -1.74 10.82
C VAL A 3 -12.52 -2.44 11.23
N PHE A 4 -12.45 -3.41 12.16
CA PHE A 4 -13.63 -4.16 12.62
C PHE A 4 -14.51 -3.35 13.58
N SER A 5 -13.95 -2.30 14.19
CA SER A 5 -14.71 -1.38 15.04
C SER A 5 -15.43 -0.28 14.22
N ALA A 6 -15.03 -0.07 12.97
CA ALA A 6 -15.68 0.90 12.08
C ALA A 6 -17.12 0.47 11.76
N ARG A 7 -18.07 1.41 11.81
CA ARG A 7 -19.51 1.18 11.55
C ARG A 7 -20.03 1.72 10.20
N GLY A 8 -19.21 2.47 9.45
CA GLY A 8 -19.59 3.05 8.15
C GLY A 8 -19.70 2.02 7.01
N GLN A 9 -20.50 2.30 5.98
CA GLN A 9 -20.58 1.44 4.78
C GLN A 9 -19.25 1.40 4.00
N TRP A 10 -18.50 2.48 4.09
CA TRP A 10 -17.15 2.63 3.54
C TRP A 10 -16.14 2.81 4.68
N ILE A 11 -14.98 2.19 4.53
CA ILE A 11 -13.89 2.26 5.50
C ILE A 11 -12.65 2.80 4.79
N SER A 12 -12.17 3.96 5.23
CA SER A 12 -10.95 4.59 4.73
C SER A 12 -9.77 4.31 5.64
N PHE A 13 -8.62 4.06 5.03
CA PHE A 13 -7.30 4.12 5.63
C PHE A 13 -6.65 5.41 5.16
N ALA A 14 -6.02 6.11 6.09
CA ALA A 14 -5.22 7.29 5.82
C ALA A 14 -4.07 7.30 6.83
N ASP A 15 -2.90 7.79 6.42
CA ASP A 15 -1.80 8.01 7.35
C ASP A 15 -2.22 9.02 8.42
N ALA A 16 -1.82 8.76 9.67
CA ALA A 16 -2.18 9.59 10.82
C ALA A 16 -1.49 10.97 10.81
N ASP A 17 -0.57 11.21 9.87
CA ASP A 17 0.21 12.43 9.72
C ASP A 17 -0.51 13.54 8.93
N GLY A 18 -1.71 13.27 8.41
CA GLY A 18 -2.55 14.30 7.76
C GLY A 18 -2.01 14.77 6.40
N VAL A 19 -1.15 13.98 5.77
CA VAL A 19 -0.46 14.30 4.50
C VAL A 19 -1.41 14.46 3.30
N THR A 20 -2.60 13.87 3.36
CA THR A 20 -3.57 13.93 2.25
C THR A 20 -4.39 15.23 2.35
N GLN A 21 -4.11 16.21 1.49
CA GLN A 21 -4.87 17.48 1.42
C GLN A 21 -5.54 17.67 0.05
N PHE A 22 -6.77 18.17 0.05
CA PHE A 22 -7.49 18.50 -1.17
C PHE A 22 -7.24 19.97 -1.57
N SER A 23 -6.45 20.15 -2.63
CA SER A 23 -6.27 21.34 -3.51
C SER A 23 -5.32 22.50 -3.14
N ASP A 24 -4.55 22.92 -4.16
CA ASP A 24 -4.38 24.29 -4.73
C ASP A 24 -3.46 24.20 -5.96
N LEU A 25 -3.74 24.91 -7.07
CA LEU A 25 -2.92 24.87 -8.31
C LEU A 25 -1.47 25.33 -8.09
N ALA A 26 -1.26 26.32 -7.21
CA ALA A 26 0.07 26.80 -6.83
C ALA A 26 0.92 25.72 -6.12
N LYS A 27 0.28 24.72 -5.49
CA LYS A 27 0.98 23.59 -4.89
C LYS A 27 1.53 22.64 -5.96
N VAL A 28 0.90 22.55 -7.14
CA VAL A 28 1.32 21.64 -8.23
C VAL A 28 2.66 22.10 -8.83
N GLU A 29 2.82 23.38 -9.13
CA GLU A 29 4.07 23.93 -9.69
C GLU A 29 5.23 23.79 -8.70
N LYS A 30 4.99 24.11 -7.43
CA LYS A 30 5.99 23.94 -6.36
C LYS A 30 6.41 22.46 -6.21
N ARG A 31 5.47 21.53 -6.35
CA ARG A 31 5.73 20.07 -6.30
C ARG A 31 6.54 19.57 -7.49
N ALA A 32 6.29 20.08 -8.70
CA ALA A 32 7.11 19.71 -9.85
C ALA A 32 8.59 20.07 -9.62
N LEU A 33 8.84 21.25 -9.04
CA LEU A 33 10.18 21.73 -8.69
C LEU A 33 10.80 20.96 -7.51
N GLU A 34 10.03 20.55 -6.51
CA GLU A 34 10.51 19.75 -5.37
C GLU A 34 10.75 18.27 -5.74
N ALA A 35 9.91 17.68 -6.58
CA ALA A 35 10.10 16.33 -7.11
C ALA A 35 11.41 16.24 -7.91
N MET A 36 11.76 17.29 -8.66
CA MET A 36 13.04 17.41 -9.36
C MET A 36 14.26 17.47 -8.41
N LYS A 37 14.07 17.86 -7.14
CA LYS A 37 15.14 17.93 -6.13
C LYS A 37 15.32 16.64 -5.33
N ARG A 38 14.51 15.60 -5.57
CA ARG A 38 14.63 14.32 -4.86
C ARG A 38 15.96 13.64 -5.18
N SER A 39 16.61 13.10 -4.15
CA SER A 39 17.85 12.33 -4.31
C SER A 39 17.64 11.16 -5.28
N ALA A 40 18.51 11.06 -6.30
CA ALA A 40 18.49 9.96 -7.27
C ALA A 40 18.51 8.58 -6.61
N PHE A 41 19.17 8.46 -5.46
CA PHE A 41 19.21 7.22 -4.67
C PHE A 41 17.82 6.82 -4.15
N ARG A 42 17.04 7.78 -3.64
CA ARG A 42 15.68 7.52 -3.15
C ARG A 42 14.75 7.12 -4.29
N THR A 43 14.92 7.75 -5.46
CA THR A 43 14.19 7.40 -6.67
C THR A 43 14.52 5.97 -7.14
N LEU A 44 15.80 5.56 -7.09
CA LEU A 44 16.21 4.20 -7.40
C LEU A 44 15.58 3.17 -6.45
N LEU A 45 15.67 3.40 -5.14
CA LEU A 45 15.07 2.51 -4.14
C LEU A 45 13.56 2.36 -4.31
N MET A 46 12.88 3.46 -4.64
CA MET A 46 11.45 3.46 -4.94
C MET A 46 11.13 2.56 -6.14
N TYR A 47 11.83 2.74 -7.28
CA TYR A 47 11.61 1.91 -8.47
C TYR A 47 11.95 0.43 -8.25
N ALA A 48 13.03 0.14 -7.51
CA ALA A 48 13.40 -1.22 -7.15
C ALA A 48 12.30 -1.90 -6.32
N PHE A 49 11.73 -1.19 -5.36
CA PHE A 49 10.63 -1.70 -4.55
C PHE A 49 9.34 -1.90 -5.37
N HIS A 50 8.99 -0.96 -6.25
CA HIS A 50 7.84 -1.14 -7.14
C HIS A 50 8.02 -2.39 -8.01
N PHE A 51 9.23 -2.62 -8.54
CA PHE A 51 9.52 -3.82 -9.33
C PHE A 51 9.37 -5.10 -8.50
N GLU A 52 9.85 -5.11 -7.25
CA GLU A 52 9.71 -6.26 -6.34
C GLU A 52 8.25 -6.59 -6.04
N VAL A 53 7.45 -5.59 -5.70
CA VAL A 53 6.00 -5.77 -5.45
C VAL A 53 5.29 -6.25 -6.70
N TRP A 54 5.62 -5.69 -7.87
CA TRP A 54 5.04 -6.09 -9.15
C TRP A 54 5.38 -7.54 -9.50
N LEU A 55 6.60 -7.98 -9.19
CA LEU A 55 7.05 -9.33 -9.47
C LEU A 55 6.39 -10.37 -8.56
N PHE A 56 6.27 -10.06 -7.27
CA PHE A 56 5.94 -11.06 -6.24
C PHE A 56 4.54 -10.94 -5.64
N ALA A 57 3.84 -9.82 -5.81
CA ALA A 57 2.56 -9.60 -5.16
C ALA A 57 1.46 -9.13 -6.14
N VAL A 58 1.52 -7.89 -6.61
CA VAL A 58 0.36 -7.20 -7.21
C VAL A 58 0.76 -6.62 -8.56
N LYS A 59 0.00 -6.93 -9.61
CA LYS A 59 0.36 -6.53 -10.99
C LYS A 59 -0.55 -5.46 -11.56
N SER A 60 -1.77 -5.30 -11.06
CA SER A 60 -2.78 -4.40 -11.62
C SER A 60 -2.71 -2.97 -11.09
N ILE A 61 -1.83 -2.70 -10.11
CA ILE A 61 -1.76 -1.44 -9.36
C ILE A 61 -0.39 -0.80 -9.60
N ARG A 62 -0.39 0.49 -9.97
CA ARG A 62 0.79 1.32 -10.17
C ARG A 62 1.40 1.75 -8.85
N ASP A 63 0.57 2.24 -7.92
CA ASP A 63 1.02 2.69 -6.60
C ASP A 63 0.43 1.82 -5.46
N THR A 64 1.20 0.82 -5.07
CA THR A 64 0.87 -0.07 -3.96
C THR A 64 1.15 0.55 -2.58
N GLN A 65 1.93 1.64 -2.55
CA GLN A 65 2.43 2.27 -1.33
C GLN A 65 1.59 3.45 -0.86
N CYS A 66 0.55 3.83 -1.60
CA CYS A 66 -0.33 4.92 -1.18
C CYS A 66 -0.94 4.63 0.21
N GLY A 67 -0.71 5.53 1.18
CA GLY A 67 -1.26 5.43 2.53
C GLY A 67 -2.76 5.67 2.61
N PHE A 68 -3.35 6.24 1.55
CA PHE A 68 -4.79 6.42 1.43
C PHE A 68 -5.42 5.26 0.65
N LYS A 69 -6.31 4.49 1.28
CA LYS A 69 -7.08 3.43 0.62
C LYS A 69 -8.52 3.39 1.13
N LEU A 70 -9.50 3.22 0.24
CA LEU A 70 -10.92 3.17 0.58
C LEU A 70 -11.50 1.79 0.24
N PHE A 71 -12.21 1.17 1.18
CA PHE A 71 -12.81 -0.15 1.02
C PHE A 71 -14.30 -0.12 1.31
N SER A 72 -15.08 -0.93 0.58
CA SER A 72 -16.43 -1.25 1.00
C SER A 72 -16.39 -2.15 2.24
N ARG A 73 -17.44 -2.09 3.08
CA ARG A 73 -17.59 -3.00 4.22
C ARG A 73 -17.56 -4.47 3.84
N GLU A 74 -18.10 -4.81 2.67
CA GLU A 74 -18.08 -6.17 2.16
C GLU A 74 -16.65 -6.63 1.85
N SER A 75 -15.90 -5.80 1.11
CA SER A 75 -14.49 -6.07 0.81
C SER A 75 -13.67 -6.24 2.08
N VAL A 76 -13.88 -5.37 3.09
CA VAL A 76 -13.19 -5.49 4.39
C VAL A 76 -13.44 -6.85 5.04
N ARG A 77 -14.70 -7.30 5.08
CA ARG A 77 -15.08 -8.58 5.70
C ARG A 77 -14.50 -9.78 4.95
N LYS A 78 -14.22 -9.65 3.65
CA LYS A 78 -13.60 -10.70 2.85
C LYS A 78 -12.08 -10.70 2.97
N ILE A 79 -11.45 -9.53 2.97
CA ILE A 79 -9.99 -9.38 2.90
C ILE A 79 -9.33 -9.52 4.28
N PHE A 80 -9.77 -8.73 5.27
CA PHE A 80 -9.04 -8.56 6.53
C PHE A 80 -8.97 -9.82 7.40
N PRO A 81 -9.99 -10.69 7.47
CA PRO A 81 -9.86 -11.95 8.21
C PRO A 81 -8.82 -12.93 7.63
N GLN A 82 -8.39 -12.72 6.38
CA GLN A 82 -7.44 -13.58 5.68
C GLN A 82 -6.00 -13.02 5.70
N MET A 83 -5.81 -11.83 6.27
CA MET A 83 -4.49 -11.22 6.39
C MET A 83 -3.68 -11.86 7.52
N HIS A 84 -2.39 -12.05 7.28
CA HIS A 84 -1.44 -12.59 8.24
C HIS A 84 -0.40 -11.55 8.68
N VAL A 85 -0.24 -10.46 7.92
CA VAL A 85 0.76 -9.41 8.14
C VAL A 85 0.10 -8.18 8.76
N GLU A 86 0.61 -7.80 9.93
CA GLU A 86 0.14 -6.62 10.67
C GLU A 86 1.12 -5.43 10.65
N ARG A 87 2.31 -5.61 10.05
CA ARG A 87 3.42 -4.63 10.05
C ARG A 87 3.63 -4.03 8.66
N TRP A 88 4.84 -3.59 8.34
CA TRP A 88 5.18 -2.78 7.16
C TRP A 88 4.62 -3.26 5.81
N ALA A 89 4.49 -4.57 5.61
CA ALA A 89 3.99 -5.13 4.34
C ALA A 89 2.48 -5.45 4.33
N PHE A 90 1.71 -4.99 5.31
CA PHE A 90 0.26 -5.22 5.37
C PHE A 90 -0.49 -4.62 4.17
N ASP A 91 0.00 -3.50 3.63
CA ASP A 91 -0.52 -2.88 2.40
C ASP A 91 -0.39 -3.81 1.20
N VAL A 92 0.73 -4.52 1.08
CA VAL A 92 1.01 -5.41 -0.03
C VAL A 92 0.16 -6.69 0.07
N GLU A 93 0.09 -7.30 1.26
CA GLU A 93 -0.70 -8.52 1.46
C GLU A 93 -2.19 -8.28 1.19
N ARG A 94 -2.76 -7.17 1.67
CA ARG A 94 -4.19 -6.90 1.42
C ARG A 94 -4.49 -6.72 -0.06
N LEU A 95 -3.60 -6.05 -0.81
CA LEU A 95 -3.76 -5.88 -2.25
C LEU A 95 -3.61 -7.22 -2.99
N TYR A 96 -2.67 -8.06 -2.57
CA TYR A 96 -2.53 -9.43 -3.07
C TYR A 96 -3.81 -10.24 -2.88
N ILE A 97 -4.38 -10.25 -1.66
CA ILE A 97 -5.64 -10.94 -1.36
C ILE A 97 -6.79 -10.36 -2.19
N THR A 98 -6.83 -9.04 -2.36
CA THR A 98 -7.88 -8.35 -3.15
C THR A 98 -7.85 -8.80 -4.62
N GLU A 99 -6.67 -8.84 -5.25
CA GLU A 99 -6.51 -9.35 -6.62
C GLU A 99 -6.91 -10.83 -6.71
N LYS A 100 -6.48 -11.67 -5.76
CA LYS A 100 -6.83 -13.10 -5.76
C LYS A 100 -8.32 -13.35 -5.62
N LEU A 101 -9.00 -12.55 -4.80
CA LEU A 101 -10.46 -12.61 -4.66
C LEU A 101 -11.22 -11.98 -5.84
N ASN A 102 -10.53 -11.48 -6.87
CA ASN A 102 -11.11 -10.77 -8.02
C ASN A 102 -12.01 -9.59 -7.60
N ILE A 103 -11.68 -8.91 -6.50
CA ILE A 103 -12.39 -7.71 -6.08
C ILE A 103 -11.91 -6.54 -6.96
N PRO A 104 -12.80 -5.77 -7.59
CA PRO A 104 -12.40 -4.64 -8.44
C PRO A 104 -11.61 -3.59 -7.67
N ILE A 105 -10.52 -3.10 -8.27
CA ILE A 105 -9.64 -2.07 -7.72
C ILE A 105 -9.56 -0.91 -8.72
N PHE A 106 -9.70 0.31 -8.22
CA PHE A 106 -9.60 1.53 -9.02
C PHE A 106 -8.59 2.47 -8.37
N GLU A 107 -7.68 3.01 -9.17
CA GLU A 107 -6.75 4.05 -8.74
C GLU A 107 -7.34 5.43 -9.03
N VAL A 108 -7.30 6.31 -8.02
CA VAL A 108 -7.70 7.71 -8.14
C VAL A 108 -6.56 8.55 -7.62
N ASP A 109 -6.16 9.55 -8.42
CA ASP A 109 -5.07 10.44 -8.05
C ASP A 109 -5.42 11.23 -6.78
N VAL A 110 -4.54 11.12 -5.79
CA VAL A 110 -4.62 11.87 -4.53
C VAL A 110 -3.41 12.78 -4.38
N ASN A 111 -3.66 13.99 -3.88
CA ASN A 111 -2.61 14.96 -3.63
C ASN A 111 -1.85 14.61 -2.34
N TRP A 112 -0.67 13.99 -2.49
CA TRP A 112 0.22 13.66 -1.38
C TRP A 112 1.29 14.74 -1.19
N GLN A 113 1.54 15.18 0.04
CA GLN A 113 2.58 16.15 0.38
C GLN A 113 3.63 15.54 1.33
N GLU A 114 4.88 15.49 0.91
CA GLU A 114 5.94 15.04 1.81
C GLU A 114 6.11 16.02 2.99
N ILE A 115 5.89 15.55 4.21
CA ILE A 115 6.22 16.32 5.41
C ILE A 115 7.68 16.02 5.79
N PRO A 116 8.56 17.04 5.87
CA PRO A 116 9.93 16.86 6.32
C PRO A 116 9.94 16.42 7.79
N GLY A 117 10.67 15.35 8.11
CA GLY A 117 10.77 14.83 9.48
C GLY A 117 10.79 13.30 9.63
N SER A 118 10.96 12.55 8.54
CA SER A 118 11.09 11.08 8.64
C SER A 118 12.28 10.70 9.54
N LYS A 119 11.99 9.96 10.61
CA LYS A 119 12.98 9.42 11.56
C LYS A 119 13.53 8.05 11.14
N LEU A 120 13.16 7.55 9.96
CA LEU A 120 13.52 6.21 9.50
C LEU A 120 14.70 6.28 8.53
N ASP A 121 15.71 5.46 8.79
CA ASP A 121 16.81 5.20 7.87
C ASP A 121 16.26 4.55 6.57
N PRO A 122 16.38 5.19 5.40
CA PRO A 122 15.79 4.71 4.15
C PRO A 122 16.32 3.34 3.72
N PHE A 123 17.57 3.02 4.02
CA PHE A 123 18.20 1.77 3.61
C PHE A 123 17.67 0.59 4.41
N THR A 124 17.73 0.66 5.74
CA THR A 124 17.23 -0.36 6.66
C THR A 124 15.74 -0.59 6.45
N ALA A 125 14.97 0.48 6.28
CA ALA A 125 13.54 0.40 5.99
C ALA A 125 13.25 -0.30 4.65
N SER A 126 14.02 -0.01 3.60
CA SER A 126 13.81 -0.64 2.29
C SER A 126 14.15 -2.12 2.31
N PHE A 127 15.26 -2.49 2.96
CA PHE A 127 15.68 -3.90 3.07
C PHE A 127 14.69 -4.75 3.85
N GLN A 128 14.22 -4.26 5.01
CA GLN A 128 13.22 -4.98 5.80
C GLN A 128 11.93 -5.18 5.01
N LYS A 129 11.46 -4.17 4.27
CA LYS A 129 10.25 -4.28 3.46
C LYS A 129 10.38 -5.32 2.34
N GLY A 130 11.55 -5.40 1.70
CA GLY A 130 11.79 -6.42 0.66
C GLY A 130 11.75 -7.84 1.22
N ILE A 131 12.41 -8.08 2.37
CA ILE A 131 12.34 -9.39 3.06
C ILE A 131 10.89 -9.74 3.40
N ASP A 132 10.10 -8.78 3.90
CA ASP A 132 8.70 -9.01 4.26
C ASP A 132 7.88 -9.41 3.02
N ILE A 133 8.07 -8.77 1.86
CA ILE A 133 7.39 -9.12 0.61
C ILE A 133 7.79 -10.52 0.14
N LEU A 134 9.08 -10.83 0.12
CA LEU A 134 9.56 -12.13 -0.29
C LEU A 134 9.00 -13.24 0.61
N ALA A 135 8.93 -12.99 1.92
CA ALA A 135 8.33 -13.91 2.88
C ALA A 135 6.84 -14.12 2.62
N ILE A 136 6.07 -13.06 2.32
CA ILE A 136 4.65 -13.17 1.93
C ILE A 136 4.52 -14.07 0.70
N TRP A 137 5.31 -13.79 -0.35
CA TRP A 137 5.26 -14.55 -1.60
C TRP A 137 5.60 -16.03 -1.39
N ILE A 138 6.69 -16.34 -0.67
CA ILE A 138 7.08 -17.72 -0.33
C ILE A 138 5.94 -18.43 0.41
N ARG A 139 5.33 -17.80 1.41
CA ARG A 139 4.29 -18.44 2.23
C ARG A 139 3.02 -18.76 1.45
N TYR A 140 2.62 -17.90 0.50
CA TYR A 140 1.53 -18.22 -0.42
C TYR A 140 1.94 -19.23 -1.49
N LEU A 141 3.17 -19.16 -2.02
CA LEU A 141 3.68 -20.10 -3.03
C LEU A 141 3.70 -21.54 -2.51
N PHE A 142 4.18 -21.74 -1.29
CA PHE A 142 4.24 -23.06 -0.65
C PHE A 142 2.92 -23.47 0.02
N GLY A 143 1.86 -22.66 -0.09
CA GLY A 143 0.54 -22.97 0.46
C GLY A 143 0.49 -23.02 2.00
N ILE A 144 1.49 -22.45 2.68
CA ILE A 144 1.50 -22.25 4.13
C ILE A 144 0.37 -21.30 4.50
N TRP A 145 0.20 -20.24 3.71
CA TRP A 145 -0.95 -19.36 3.76
C TRP A 145 -1.91 -19.68 2.62
N LYS A 146 -3.20 -19.68 2.93
CA LYS A 146 -4.26 -20.02 2.00
C LYS A 146 -5.30 -18.92 2.00
N ILE A 147 -5.77 -18.56 0.81
CA ILE A 147 -6.88 -17.64 0.62
C ILE A 147 -8.14 -18.49 0.50
N GLN A 148 -9.12 -18.19 1.32
CA GLN A 148 -10.43 -18.82 1.25
C GLN A 148 -11.24 -18.09 0.18
N TYR A 149 -11.41 -18.76 -0.95
CA TYR A 149 -12.32 -18.33 -1.99
C TYR A 149 -13.73 -18.69 -1.51
N GLN A 150 -14.50 -17.68 -1.08
CA GLN A 150 -15.91 -17.91 -0.79
C GLN A 150 -16.60 -18.22 -2.12
N ASN A 151 -17.19 -19.42 -2.23
CA ASN A 151 -18.15 -19.71 -3.30
C ASN A 151 -19.26 -18.66 -3.23
N GLN A 152 -19.58 -18.05 -4.37
CA GLN A 152 -20.65 -17.07 -4.50
C GLN A 152 -21.98 -17.60 -3.97
#